data_AF-A0A8H3LT24-F1
#
_entry.id   AF-A0A8H3LT24-F1
#
_cell.length_a   1.000
_cell.length_b   1.000
_cell.length_c   1.000
_cell.angle_alpha   90.00
_cell.angle_beta   90.00
_cell.angle_gamma   90.00
#
_symmetry.space_group_name_H-M   'P 1'
#
loop_
_entity.id
_entity.type
_entity.pdbx_description
1 polymer ?
#
loop_
_entity_poly.entity_id
_entity_poly.type
_entity_poly.pdbx_seq_one_letter_code
_entity_poly.pdbx_strand_id
1 'polypeptide(L)'
;MDEFDIEINPDVGMNNSRTTLSNETSIEQLKINEKQEPILTKKELFAWYLYAFACEVYSVVSISSFIPLILEHFASEKGITSIDRTPCNIAREGSRCVVNIFGFWIDTASFSLYTFSLSVILQAITTISIGATADHGAMRKTLLLNFAFAGSISAMLFLLIPSGSFIIAGILTIIGNVSFGAAFVCFNGFLPVLVRNHRDVRKISNEIKNHIVDKNKTREQDTQVEDDESTLEDQRLLSSQDPILVILKEDLLQTKDRISTHISTRGFASGYFGGIILLIICLFISFLLRSTIYSLQIGVFLSGIWWFLFSLFVGKWLLPRPGPPLFFDEGSKIRWINYVTFSWNKLWKTILQVKKLEMTFRFLIVWILISDSCTTISSVALLFAKTTLNIKTPGLITLTLIAPISALISTLLFPYFIKLNVKKTTILLLFMLLFIPIYGCLGLILPIGGLRSSGELYFMAVCSTWKGN
;
A
#
# COMPACT_ATOMS: atom_id res chain seq x y z
N MET A 1 5.60 2.31 -9.79
CA MET A 1 6.04 2.79 -11.12
C MET A 1 7.06 1.75 -11.52
N ASP A 2 6.65 0.85 -12.40
CA ASP A 2 7.22 -0.49 -12.47
C ASP A 2 8.15 -0.56 -13.67
N GLU A 3 9.44 -0.58 -13.38
CA GLU A 3 10.51 -0.66 -14.37
C GLU A 3 11.24 -2.01 -14.18
N PHE A 4 11.08 -2.89 -15.19
CA PHE A 4 11.91 -4.03 -15.60
C PHE A 4 12.23 -5.15 -14.58
N ASP A 5 11.52 -6.27 -14.72
CA ASP A 5 12.07 -7.61 -14.46
C ASP A 5 12.50 -8.23 -15.80
N ILE A 6 13.78 -8.11 -16.15
CA ILE A 6 14.47 -9.08 -17.00
C ILE A 6 15.40 -9.83 -16.05
N GLU A 7 15.01 -11.04 -15.70
CA GLU A 7 15.78 -11.96 -14.87
C GLU A 7 17.02 -12.41 -15.65
N ILE A 8 18.17 -11.76 -15.42
CA ILE A 8 19.47 -12.27 -15.85
C ILE A 8 20.09 -12.97 -14.64
N ASN A 9 20.07 -14.30 -14.68
CA ASN A 9 20.70 -15.18 -13.71
C ASN A 9 22.23 -15.01 -13.75
N PRO A 10 22.92 -14.56 -12.68
CA PRO A 10 24.36 -14.43 -12.67
C PRO A 10 24.95 -15.56 -11.82
N ASP A 11 25.16 -16.75 -12.39
CA ASP A 11 26.08 -17.76 -11.89
C ASP A 11 26.18 -18.93 -12.90
N VAL A 12 27.05 -18.79 -13.91
CA VAL A 12 27.70 -19.96 -14.54
C VAL A 12 29.12 -19.57 -14.90
N GLY A 13 30.07 -20.00 -14.06
CA GLY A 13 31.48 -19.97 -14.35
C GLY A 13 31.81 -20.79 -15.61
N MET A 14 32.84 -20.34 -16.31
CA MET A 14 33.41 -20.91 -17.54
C MET A 14 33.37 -22.43 -17.59
N ASN A 15 32.75 -22.99 -18.64
CA ASN A 15 33.27 -24.13 -19.40
C ASN A 15 32.44 -24.34 -20.68
N ASN A 16 33.13 -24.20 -21.82
CA ASN A 16 32.62 -24.39 -23.18
C ASN A 16 32.25 -25.87 -23.41
N SER A 17 30.95 -26.20 -23.37
CA SER A 17 30.38 -27.44 -23.96
C SER A 17 28.86 -27.64 -23.73
N ARG A 18 28.13 -26.69 -23.14
CA ARG A 18 26.68 -26.81 -22.85
C ARG A 18 25.72 -25.93 -23.66
N THR A 19 26.23 -25.19 -24.65
CA THR A 19 25.45 -24.18 -25.41
C THR A 19 24.31 -24.75 -26.27
N THR A 20 24.28 -26.06 -26.53
CA THR A 20 23.15 -26.71 -27.23
C THR A 20 22.01 -27.09 -26.28
N LEU A 21 22.29 -27.43 -25.01
CA LEU A 21 21.28 -27.88 -24.05
C LEU A 21 20.51 -26.71 -23.38
N SER A 22 21.09 -25.51 -23.34
CA SER A 22 20.45 -24.32 -22.75
C SER A 22 19.44 -23.63 -23.69
N ASN A 23 19.58 -23.83 -25.00
CA ASN A 23 18.73 -23.21 -26.01
C ASN A 23 17.39 -23.95 -26.17
N GLU A 24 17.37 -25.28 -26.07
CA GLU A 24 16.11 -26.03 -25.98
C GLU A 24 15.32 -25.65 -24.73
N THR A 25 15.97 -25.49 -23.57
CA THR A 25 15.29 -25.06 -22.34
C THR A 25 14.76 -23.63 -22.39
N SER A 26 15.40 -22.72 -23.14
CA SER A 26 14.95 -21.33 -23.27
C SER A 26 13.76 -21.19 -24.25
N ILE A 27 13.76 -21.99 -25.31
CA ILE A 27 12.65 -22.10 -26.26
C ILE A 27 11.50 -22.93 -25.66
N GLU A 28 11.79 -23.94 -24.83
CA GLU A 28 10.79 -24.63 -24.00
C GLU A 28 10.22 -23.70 -22.93
N GLN A 29 11.00 -22.83 -22.28
CA GLN A 29 10.47 -21.83 -21.34
C GLN A 29 9.60 -20.76 -22.04
N LEU A 30 9.90 -20.45 -23.31
CA LEU A 30 9.02 -19.63 -24.16
C LEU A 30 7.74 -20.39 -24.58
N LYS A 31 7.81 -21.72 -24.76
CA LYS A 31 6.66 -22.60 -25.06
C LYS A 31 5.82 -22.98 -23.82
N ILE A 32 6.38 -22.99 -22.62
CA ILE A 32 5.66 -23.35 -21.38
C ILE A 32 4.74 -22.19 -20.90
N ASN A 33 4.93 -20.97 -21.39
CA ASN A 33 4.05 -19.82 -21.12
C ASN A 33 2.84 -19.69 -22.08
N GLU A 34 2.53 -20.74 -22.84
CA GLU A 34 1.55 -20.71 -23.93
C GLU A 34 0.07 -20.79 -23.49
N LYS A 35 -0.21 -20.80 -22.18
CA LYS A 35 -1.56 -20.44 -21.69
C LYS A 35 -1.68 -18.93 -21.61
N GLN A 36 -2.05 -18.34 -22.74
CA GLN A 36 -2.33 -16.92 -22.87
C GLN A 36 -3.36 -16.49 -21.80
N GLU A 37 -2.91 -15.70 -20.81
CA GLU A 37 -3.78 -15.21 -19.72
C GLU A 37 -5.04 -14.52 -20.30
N PRO A 38 -6.22 -14.70 -19.68
CA PRO A 38 -7.46 -14.14 -20.21
C PRO A 38 -7.41 -12.60 -20.25
N ILE A 39 -7.98 -12.00 -21.29
CA ILE A 39 -8.06 -10.54 -21.42
C ILE A 39 -8.81 -9.95 -20.23
N LEU A 40 -8.36 -8.79 -19.73
CA LEU A 40 -9.02 -8.07 -18.64
C LEU A 40 -10.50 -7.81 -18.97
N THR A 41 -11.39 -8.26 -18.09
CA THR A 41 -12.83 -8.01 -18.21
C THR A 41 -13.25 -6.77 -17.43
N LYS A 42 -14.32 -6.09 -17.88
CA LYS A 42 -14.89 -4.95 -17.12
C LYS A 42 -15.34 -5.34 -15.72
N LYS A 43 -15.83 -6.58 -15.53
CA LYS A 43 -16.25 -7.13 -14.23
C LYS A 43 -15.06 -7.29 -13.28
N GLU A 44 -13.94 -7.81 -13.76
CA GLU A 44 -12.70 -7.95 -12.98
C GLU A 44 -12.13 -6.59 -12.58
N LEU A 45 -12.12 -5.63 -13.51
CA LEU A 45 -11.68 -4.26 -13.22
C LEU A 45 -12.58 -3.59 -12.17
N PHE A 46 -13.90 -3.79 -12.26
CA PHE A 46 -14.84 -3.31 -11.25
C PHE A 46 -14.60 -3.96 -9.88
N ALA A 47 -14.28 -5.26 -9.83
CA ALA A 47 -13.92 -5.94 -8.59
C ALA A 47 -12.66 -5.33 -7.95
N TRP A 48 -11.67 -4.94 -8.75
CA TRP A 48 -10.48 -4.27 -8.24
C TRP A 48 -10.82 -2.88 -7.64
N TYR A 49 -11.65 -2.07 -8.30
CA TYR A 49 -12.15 -0.82 -7.74
C TYR A 49 -13.00 -1.02 -6.48
N LEU A 50 -13.82 -2.07 -6.45
CA LEU A 50 -14.65 -2.42 -5.30
C LEU A 50 -13.80 -2.82 -4.08
N TYR A 51 -12.66 -3.45 -4.29
CA TYR A 51 -11.74 -3.74 -3.20
C TYR A 51 -11.10 -2.46 -2.64
N ALA A 52 -10.67 -1.54 -3.50
CA ALA A 52 -10.18 -0.22 -3.06
C ALA A 52 -11.26 0.51 -2.23
N PHE A 53 -12.50 0.50 -2.70
CA PHE A 53 -13.68 1.01 -1.98
C PHE A 53 -13.91 0.35 -0.62
N ALA A 54 -13.49 -0.90 -0.45
CA ALA A 54 -13.64 -1.66 0.78
C ALA A 54 -12.52 -1.37 1.78
N CYS A 55 -11.25 -1.49 1.36
CA CYS A 55 -10.10 -1.45 2.25
C CYS A 55 -9.74 -0.01 2.69
N GLU A 56 -9.91 0.97 1.80
CA GLU A 56 -9.59 2.37 2.14
C GLU A 56 -10.47 2.92 3.26
N VAL A 57 -11.70 2.42 3.37
CA VAL A 57 -12.60 2.78 4.47
C VAL A 57 -12.03 2.39 5.82
N TYR A 58 -11.43 1.20 5.93
CA TYR A 58 -10.76 0.78 7.16
C TYR A 58 -9.50 1.62 7.45
N SER A 59 -8.71 1.94 6.42
CA SER A 59 -7.52 2.79 6.54
C SER A 59 -7.86 4.19 7.07
N VAL A 60 -8.83 4.86 6.44
CA VAL A 60 -9.20 6.26 6.72
C VAL A 60 -9.98 6.38 8.03
N VAL A 61 -10.96 5.52 8.27
CA VAL A 61 -11.85 5.65 9.44
C VAL A 61 -11.22 5.04 10.69
N SER A 62 -10.63 3.85 10.56
CA SER A 62 -10.18 3.09 11.72
C SER A 62 -8.70 3.32 12.03
N ILE A 63 -7.80 2.85 11.18
CA ILE A 63 -6.34 2.85 11.44
C ILE A 63 -5.83 4.27 11.69
N SER A 64 -6.09 5.19 10.76
CA SER A 64 -5.51 6.54 10.83
C SER A 64 -6.20 7.46 11.84
N SER A 65 -7.46 7.18 12.19
CA SER A 65 -8.31 8.12 12.92
C SER A 65 -8.87 7.58 14.23
N PHE A 66 -9.85 6.67 14.19
CA PHE A 66 -10.61 6.34 15.40
C PHE A 66 -9.86 5.42 16.36
N ILE A 67 -9.09 4.46 15.86
CA ILE A 67 -8.35 3.51 16.70
C ILE A 67 -7.36 4.23 17.63
N PRO A 68 -6.50 5.16 17.15
CA PRO A 68 -5.61 5.91 18.05
C PRO A 68 -6.37 6.62 19.19
N LEU A 69 -7.51 7.23 18.88
CA LEU A 69 -8.33 7.93 19.86
C LEU A 69 -8.97 6.99 20.88
N ILE A 70 -9.37 5.79 20.46
CA ILE A 70 -9.96 4.80 21.37
C ILE A 70 -8.88 4.17 22.25
N LEU A 71 -7.71 3.83 21.70
CA LEU A 71 -6.57 3.32 22.48
C LEU A 71 -6.14 4.33 23.54
N GLU A 72 -6.00 5.60 23.17
CA GLU A 72 -5.68 6.67 24.12
C GLU A 72 -6.77 6.81 25.18
N HIS A 73 -8.05 6.75 24.80
CA HIS A 73 -9.16 6.83 25.75
C HIS A 73 -9.17 5.68 26.76
N PHE A 74 -9.05 4.45 26.28
CA PHE A 74 -9.05 3.27 27.16
C PHE A 74 -7.82 3.22 28.07
N ALA A 75 -6.69 3.73 27.60
CA ALA A 75 -5.50 3.91 28.42
C ALA A 75 -5.73 4.99 29.48
N SER A 76 -6.38 6.12 29.14
CA SER A 76 -6.64 7.20 30.09
C SER A 76 -7.71 6.86 31.13
N GLU A 77 -8.70 6.04 30.82
CA GLU A 77 -9.66 5.55 31.84
C GLU A 77 -9.00 4.75 32.96
N LYS A 78 -7.93 4.00 32.66
CA LYS A 78 -7.10 3.30 33.67
C LYS A 78 -5.86 4.10 34.09
N GLY A 79 -5.71 5.30 33.55
CA GLY A 79 -4.59 6.18 33.81
C GLY A 79 -4.76 6.98 35.10
N ILE A 80 -3.63 7.35 35.69
CA ILE A 80 -3.56 8.32 36.77
C ILE A 80 -2.81 9.56 36.32
N THR A 81 -3.06 10.69 36.97
CA THR A 81 -2.30 11.90 36.73
C THR A 81 -0.85 11.74 37.21
N SER A 82 0.09 12.29 36.45
CA SER A 82 1.53 12.19 36.73
C SER A 82 1.92 12.80 38.09
N ILE A 83 1.24 13.87 38.50
CA ILE A 83 1.56 14.64 39.70
C ILE A 83 0.72 14.18 40.90
N ASP A 84 -0.61 14.29 40.79
CA ASP A 84 -1.53 14.09 41.92
C ASP A 84 -1.98 12.63 42.10
N ARG A 85 -1.60 11.73 41.19
CA ARG A 85 -2.01 10.31 41.14
C ARG A 85 -3.53 10.10 41.24
N THR A 86 -4.30 11.09 40.82
CA THR A 86 -5.76 11.03 40.72
C THR A 86 -6.18 10.34 39.42
N PRO A 87 -7.33 9.63 39.39
CA PRO A 87 -7.85 9.05 38.16
C PRO A 87 -8.05 10.13 37.09
N CYS A 88 -7.60 9.86 35.87
CA CYS A 88 -7.65 10.82 34.77
C CYS A 88 -9.08 11.27 34.40
N ASN A 89 -10.09 10.46 34.69
CA ASN A 89 -11.49 10.80 34.49
C ASN A 89 -12.00 11.97 35.38
N ILE A 90 -11.28 12.29 36.45
CA ILE A 90 -11.64 13.32 37.44
C ILE A 90 -10.62 14.47 37.45
N ALA A 91 -9.54 14.32 36.68
CA ALA A 91 -8.44 15.26 36.65
C ALA A 91 -8.82 16.60 35.98
N ARG A 92 -8.13 17.67 36.36
CA ARG A 92 -8.27 19.00 35.74
C ARG A 92 -7.79 18.98 34.28
N GLU A 93 -8.45 19.76 33.43
CA GLU A 93 -8.06 19.94 32.03
C GLU A 93 -6.59 20.34 31.92
N GLY A 94 -5.82 19.63 31.07
CA GLY A 94 -4.38 19.85 30.88
C GLY A 94 -3.45 18.98 31.74
N SER A 95 -3.98 18.08 32.58
CA SER A 95 -3.17 17.13 33.37
C SER A 95 -2.61 16.00 32.48
N ARG A 96 -1.31 15.70 32.61
CA ARG A 96 -0.70 14.57 31.91
C ARG A 96 -1.12 13.24 32.53
N CYS A 97 -1.69 12.36 31.68
CA CYS A 97 -2.18 11.05 32.06
C CYS A 97 -1.16 9.96 31.74
N VAL A 98 -0.83 9.17 32.76
CA VAL A 98 0.10 8.04 32.65
C VAL A 98 -0.60 6.74 33.03
N VAL A 99 -0.27 5.67 32.32
CA VAL A 99 -0.75 4.31 32.58
C VAL A 99 0.44 3.41 32.86
N ASN A 100 0.25 2.44 33.74
CA ASN A 100 1.26 1.43 34.03
C ASN A 100 1.10 0.24 33.07
N ILE A 101 2.16 -0.07 32.33
CA ILE A 101 2.25 -1.23 31.46
C ILE A 101 3.44 -2.07 31.89
N PHE A 102 3.17 -3.28 32.39
CA PHE A 102 4.20 -4.24 32.83
C PHE A 102 5.27 -3.64 33.77
N GLY A 103 4.88 -2.68 34.63
CA GLY A 103 5.79 -2.02 35.58
C GLY A 103 6.37 -0.69 35.11
N PHE A 104 6.18 -0.30 33.85
CA PHE A 104 6.64 0.98 33.31
C PHE A 104 5.48 1.98 33.19
N TRP A 105 5.72 3.21 33.67
CA TRP A 105 4.78 4.32 33.53
C TRP A 105 5.01 5.02 32.20
N ILE A 106 4.00 5.01 31.33
CA ILE A 106 4.04 5.67 30.03
C ILE A 106 2.83 6.58 29.85
N ASP A 107 2.95 7.62 29.02
CA ASP A 107 1.82 8.47 28.67
C ASP A 107 0.75 7.69 27.87
N THR A 108 -0.52 8.03 28.09
CA THR A 108 -1.66 7.35 27.44
C THR A 108 -1.65 7.50 25.91
N ALA A 109 -1.22 8.65 25.41
CA ALA A 109 -1.03 8.88 23.98
C ALA A 109 0.13 8.04 23.39
N SER A 110 1.22 7.89 24.15
CA SER A 110 2.37 7.08 23.74
C SER A 110 2.03 5.59 23.62
N PHE A 111 1.10 5.08 24.43
CA PHE A 111 0.60 3.71 24.28
C PHE A 111 0.03 3.44 22.88
N SER A 112 -0.77 4.38 22.35
CA SER A 112 -1.31 4.26 21.00
C SER A 112 -0.17 4.22 19.97
N LEU A 113 0.78 5.17 20.04
CA LEU A 113 1.88 5.26 19.08
C LEU A 113 2.80 4.02 19.11
N TYR A 114 3.11 3.49 20.30
CA TYR A 114 3.89 2.26 20.43
C TYR A 114 3.15 1.04 19.89
N THR A 115 1.83 0.95 20.09
CA THR A 115 1.00 -0.12 19.51
C THR A 115 1.06 -0.10 17.99
N PHE A 116 0.93 1.08 17.38
CA PHE A 116 1.06 1.23 15.93
C PHE A 116 2.46 0.88 15.43
N SER A 117 3.51 1.37 16.10
CA SER A 117 4.89 1.07 15.73
C SER A 117 5.18 -0.44 15.75
N LEU A 118 4.77 -1.14 16.82
CA LEU A 118 4.90 -2.59 16.91
C LEU A 118 4.11 -3.29 15.79
N SER A 119 2.90 -2.80 15.48
CA SER A 119 2.08 -3.39 14.41
C SER A 119 2.72 -3.25 13.02
N VAL A 120 3.40 -2.13 12.73
CA VAL A 120 4.09 -1.89 11.45
C VAL A 120 5.30 -2.81 11.30
N ILE A 121 6.05 -3.04 12.38
CA ILE A 121 7.16 -4.01 12.40
C ILE A 121 6.64 -5.43 12.08
N LEU A 122 5.58 -5.86 12.76
CA LEU A 122 4.96 -7.17 12.51
C LEU A 122 4.35 -7.26 11.10
N GLN A 123 3.81 -6.16 10.58
CA GLN A 123 3.29 -6.07 9.21
C GLN A 123 4.42 -6.27 8.19
N ALA A 124 5.58 -5.65 8.39
CA ALA A 124 6.74 -5.84 7.53
C ALA A 124 7.21 -7.31 7.51
N ILE A 125 7.34 -7.93 8.69
CA ILE A 125 7.71 -9.35 8.83
C ILE A 125 6.71 -10.25 8.11
N THR A 126 5.41 -10.00 8.30
CA THR A 126 4.33 -10.76 7.67
C THR A 126 4.37 -10.62 6.16
N THR A 127 4.52 -9.39 5.66
CA THR A 127 4.54 -9.08 4.22
C THR A 127 5.72 -9.75 3.51
N ILE A 128 6.92 -9.68 4.10
CA ILE A 128 8.11 -10.37 3.56
C ILE A 128 7.87 -11.88 3.52
N SER A 129 7.27 -12.45 4.57
CA SER A 129 7.05 -13.89 4.67
C SER A 129 6.04 -14.42 3.64
N ILE A 130 5.03 -13.61 3.26
CA ILE A 130 4.03 -14.01 2.27
C ILE A 130 4.41 -13.67 0.82
N GLY A 131 5.45 -12.86 0.60
CA GLY A 131 5.83 -12.32 -0.72
C GLY A 131 5.93 -13.37 -1.81
N ALA A 132 6.77 -14.41 -1.63
CA ALA A 132 6.90 -15.44 -2.66
C ALA A 132 5.61 -16.26 -2.86
N THR A 133 4.83 -16.45 -1.80
CA THR A 133 3.54 -17.15 -1.87
C THR A 133 2.50 -16.33 -2.65
N ALA A 134 2.58 -15.00 -2.58
CA ALA A 134 1.70 -14.10 -3.33
C ALA A 134 2.14 -13.95 -4.80
N ASP A 135 3.44 -14.09 -5.07
CA ASP A 135 4.00 -13.96 -6.41
C ASP A 135 3.91 -15.24 -7.24
N HIS A 136 3.91 -16.41 -6.58
CA HIS A 136 3.95 -17.71 -7.26
C HIS A 136 2.69 -18.52 -7.00
N GLY A 137 2.20 -19.19 -8.05
CA GLY A 137 0.99 -19.98 -8.00
C GLY A 137 -0.30 -19.14 -7.88
N ALA A 138 -1.41 -19.80 -7.53
CA ALA A 138 -2.76 -19.21 -7.54
C ALA A 138 -3.16 -18.53 -6.22
N MET A 139 -2.24 -18.38 -5.26
CA MET A 139 -2.56 -18.06 -3.87
C MET A 139 -2.79 -16.57 -3.60
N ARG A 140 -2.40 -15.67 -4.52
CA ARG A 140 -2.53 -14.21 -4.33
C ARG A 140 -3.93 -13.75 -3.92
N LYS A 141 -4.95 -14.24 -4.65
CA LYS A 141 -6.36 -13.91 -4.37
C LYS A 141 -6.79 -14.46 -3.01
N THR A 142 -6.39 -15.67 -2.67
CA THR A 142 -6.74 -16.31 -1.41
C THR A 142 -6.09 -15.60 -0.23
N LEU A 143 -4.82 -15.22 -0.34
CA LEU A 143 -4.11 -14.43 0.67
C LEU A 143 -4.79 -13.06 0.87
N LEU A 144 -5.08 -12.35 -0.22
CA LEU A 144 -5.81 -11.09 -0.18
C LEU A 144 -7.10 -11.19 0.65
N LEU A 145 -7.94 -12.19 0.35
CA LEU A 145 -9.23 -12.36 1.01
C LEU A 145 -9.10 -12.82 2.45
N ASN A 146 -8.20 -13.76 2.75
CA ASN A 146 -8.00 -14.27 4.10
C ASN A 146 -7.55 -13.15 5.06
N PHE A 147 -6.58 -12.33 4.64
CA PHE A 147 -6.16 -11.17 5.43
C PHE A 147 -7.26 -10.11 5.50
N ALA A 148 -8.02 -9.87 4.42
CA ALA A 148 -9.14 -8.95 4.46
C ALA A 148 -10.22 -9.39 5.48
N PHE A 149 -10.54 -10.69 5.54
CA PHE A 149 -11.49 -11.23 6.52
C PHE A 149 -10.92 -11.19 7.95
N ALA A 150 -9.65 -11.54 8.14
CA ALA A 150 -9.02 -11.46 9.47
C ALA A 150 -9.01 -10.02 10.01
N GLY A 151 -8.64 -9.04 9.18
CA GLY A 151 -8.62 -7.64 9.57
C GLY A 151 -10.01 -7.06 9.83
N SER A 152 -10.99 -7.37 8.98
CA SER A 152 -12.37 -6.90 9.17
C SER A 152 -13.04 -7.53 10.40
N ILE A 153 -12.77 -8.81 10.69
CA ILE A 153 -13.23 -9.44 11.95
C ILE A 153 -12.60 -8.76 13.16
N SER A 154 -11.30 -8.45 13.11
CA SER A 154 -10.64 -7.70 14.18
C SER A 154 -11.30 -6.34 14.43
N ALA A 155 -11.64 -5.61 13.36
CA ALA A 155 -12.35 -4.34 13.43
C ALA A 155 -13.77 -4.50 14.02
N MET A 156 -14.49 -5.56 13.65
CA MET A 156 -15.83 -5.84 14.20
C MET A 156 -15.78 -6.21 15.69
N LEU A 157 -14.76 -6.95 16.13
CA LEU A 157 -14.59 -7.31 17.54
C LEU A 157 -14.31 -6.09 18.44
N PHE A 158 -13.87 -4.96 17.85
CA PHE A 158 -13.57 -3.73 18.59
C PHE A 158 -14.79 -3.13 19.33
N LEU A 159 -16.01 -3.43 18.87
CA LEU A 159 -17.25 -3.03 19.54
C LEU A 159 -17.50 -3.77 20.87
N LEU A 160 -17.01 -5.01 20.98
CA LEU A 160 -17.22 -5.87 22.15
C LEU A 160 -16.25 -5.55 23.30
N ILE A 161 -15.28 -4.68 23.07
CA ILE A 161 -14.23 -4.36 24.03
C ILE A 161 -14.80 -3.39 25.09
N PRO A 162 -14.84 -3.77 26.37
CA PRO A 162 -15.26 -2.89 27.44
C PRO A 162 -14.19 -1.81 27.72
N SER A 163 -14.68 -0.64 28.09
CA SER A 163 -13.91 0.51 28.55
C SER A 163 -12.93 0.07 29.66
N GLY A 164 -11.64 0.29 29.44
CA GLY A 164 -10.55 -0.14 30.34
C GLY A 164 -9.75 -1.39 29.93
N SER A 165 -10.12 -2.12 28.88
CA SER A 165 -9.31 -3.25 28.37
C SER A 165 -8.37 -2.84 27.23
N PHE A 166 -7.56 -1.80 27.47
CA PHE A 166 -6.69 -1.17 26.47
C PHE A 166 -5.65 -2.13 25.83
N ILE A 167 -5.18 -3.15 26.56
CA ILE A 167 -4.25 -4.16 26.02
C ILE A 167 -4.94 -5.03 24.96
N ILE A 168 -6.19 -5.45 25.20
CA ILE A 168 -6.96 -6.26 24.24
C ILE A 168 -7.24 -5.42 22.99
N ALA A 169 -7.62 -4.16 23.16
CA ALA A 169 -7.76 -3.22 22.05
C ALA A 169 -6.45 -3.09 21.26
N GLY A 170 -5.30 -2.96 21.93
CA GLY A 170 -3.99 -2.90 21.27
C GLY A 170 -3.64 -4.15 20.46
N ILE A 171 -3.94 -5.34 20.99
CA ILE A 171 -3.73 -6.61 20.27
C ILE A 171 -4.61 -6.69 19.01
N LEU A 172 -5.90 -6.32 19.13
CA LEU A 172 -6.82 -6.27 17.99
C LEU A 172 -6.37 -5.23 16.94
N THR A 173 -5.87 -4.08 17.38
CA THR A 173 -5.25 -3.07 16.48
C THR A 173 -4.06 -3.66 15.74
N ILE A 174 -3.17 -4.39 16.41
CA ILE A 174 -2.02 -5.04 15.77
C ILE A 174 -2.49 -6.03 14.72
N ILE A 175 -3.43 -6.93 15.06
CA ILE A 175 -3.98 -7.91 14.12
C ILE A 175 -4.63 -7.22 12.91
N GLY A 176 -5.42 -6.17 13.16
CA GLY A 176 -6.11 -5.39 12.14
C GLY A 176 -5.14 -4.71 11.17
N ASN A 177 -4.12 -4.01 11.70
CA ASN A 177 -3.14 -3.30 10.88
C ASN A 177 -2.23 -4.25 10.09
N VAL A 178 -1.75 -5.33 10.70
CA VAL A 178 -0.96 -6.38 10.02
C VAL A 178 -1.77 -6.99 8.87
N SER A 179 -3.04 -7.31 9.12
CA SER A 179 -3.94 -7.90 8.12
C SER A 179 -4.23 -6.91 6.99
N PHE A 180 -4.48 -5.64 7.30
CA PHE A 180 -4.67 -4.59 6.31
C PHE A 180 -3.43 -4.45 5.41
N GLY A 181 -2.24 -4.35 5.99
CA GLY A 181 -1.00 -4.21 5.24
C GLY A 181 -0.71 -5.40 4.31
N ALA A 182 -0.84 -6.62 4.83
CA ALA A 182 -0.66 -7.84 4.04
C ALA A 182 -1.66 -7.94 2.88
N ALA A 183 -2.93 -7.60 3.12
CA ALA A 183 -3.95 -7.58 2.09
C ALA A 183 -3.69 -6.47 1.06
N PHE A 184 -3.27 -5.28 1.50
CA PHE A 184 -2.98 -4.14 0.63
C PHE A 184 -1.80 -4.40 -0.32
N VAL A 185 -0.77 -5.12 0.14
CA VAL A 185 0.35 -5.53 -0.73
C VAL A 185 -0.12 -6.51 -1.80
N CYS A 186 -0.92 -7.53 -1.42
CA CYS A 186 -1.50 -8.45 -2.39
C CYS A 186 -2.41 -7.74 -3.40
N PHE A 187 -3.16 -6.73 -2.95
CA PHE A 187 -4.04 -5.91 -3.78
C PHE A 187 -3.25 -5.09 -4.82
N ASN A 188 -2.19 -4.39 -4.39
CA ASN A 188 -1.34 -3.63 -5.29
C ASN A 188 -0.62 -4.52 -6.31
N GLY A 189 -0.27 -5.75 -5.93
CA GLY A 189 0.29 -6.76 -6.85
C GLY A 189 -0.63 -7.15 -8.01
N PHE A 190 -1.94 -6.85 -7.96
CA PHE A 190 -2.82 -7.05 -9.12
C PHE A 190 -2.69 -5.96 -10.18
N LEU A 191 -2.31 -4.72 -9.81
CA LEU A 191 -2.29 -3.60 -10.75
C LEU A 191 -1.42 -3.88 -12.00
N PRO A 192 -0.17 -4.38 -11.89
CA PRO A 192 0.66 -4.65 -13.06
C PRO A 192 0.09 -5.76 -13.94
N VAL A 193 -0.55 -6.76 -13.33
CA VAL A 193 -1.20 -7.88 -14.01
C VAL A 193 -2.43 -7.42 -14.79
N LEU A 194 -3.21 -6.51 -14.23
CA LEU A 194 -4.37 -5.91 -14.90
C LEU A 194 -3.94 -5.05 -16.09
N VAL A 195 -2.89 -4.24 -15.93
CA VAL A 195 -2.33 -3.40 -17.00
C VAL A 195 -1.81 -4.26 -18.15
N ARG A 196 -1.01 -5.30 -17.86
CA ARG A 196 -0.46 -6.21 -18.88
C ARG A 196 -1.55 -6.93 -19.70
N ASN A 197 -2.70 -7.21 -19.08
CA ASN A 197 -3.83 -7.88 -19.73
C ASN A 197 -4.90 -6.93 -20.28
N HIS A 198 -4.65 -5.62 -20.26
CA HIS A 198 -5.52 -4.64 -20.89
C HIS A 198 -5.50 -4.80 -22.42
N ARG A 199 -6.64 -4.54 -23.07
CA ARG A 199 -6.82 -4.76 -24.52
C ARG A 199 -5.80 -3.99 -25.36
N ASP A 200 -5.56 -2.73 -25.04
CA ASP A 200 -4.67 -1.88 -25.82
C ASP A 200 -3.19 -2.27 -25.65
N VAL A 201 -2.77 -2.59 -24.42
CA VAL A 201 -1.43 -3.13 -24.15
C VAL A 201 -1.21 -4.46 -24.88
N ARG A 202 -2.24 -5.32 -24.91
CA ARG A 202 -2.22 -6.60 -25.64
C ARG A 202 -2.10 -6.43 -27.14
N LYS A 203 -2.77 -5.44 -27.74
CA LYS A 203 -2.66 -5.15 -29.17
C LYS A 203 -1.23 -4.78 -29.54
N ILE A 204 -0.66 -3.79 -28.85
CA ILE A 204 0.72 -3.34 -29.10
C ILE A 204 1.72 -4.48 -28.81
N SER A 205 1.53 -5.23 -27.73
CA SER A 205 2.39 -6.38 -27.41
C SER A 205 2.33 -7.48 -28.48
N ASN A 206 1.17 -7.73 -29.08
CA ASN A 206 1.02 -8.69 -30.16
C ASN A 206 1.64 -8.15 -31.46
N GLU A 207 1.54 -6.85 -31.72
CA GLU A 207 2.18 -6.18 -32.86
C GLU A 207 3.71 -6.29 -32.77
N ILE A 208 4.29 -6.06 -31.59
CA ILE A 208 5.72 -6.29 -31.33
C ILE A 208 6.08 -7.76 -31.62
N LYS A 209 5.29 -8.69 -31.10
CA LYS A 209 5.54 -10.13 -31.29
C LYS A 209 5.49 -10.51 -32.77
N ASN A 210 4.47 -10.05 -33.50
CA ASN A 210 4.32 -10.31 -34.92
C ASN A 210 5.48 -9.70 -35.71
N HIS A 211 5.87 -8.45 -35.42
CA HIS A 211 7.01 -7.81 -36.07
C HIS A 211 8.33 -8.56 -35.84
N ILE A 212 8.57 -9.10 -34.64
CA ILE A 212 9.75 -9.93 -34.34
C ILE A 212 9.69 -11.25 -35.13
N VAL A 213 8.52 -11.91 -35.16
CA VAL A 213 8.33 -13.17 -35.88
C VAL A 213 8.51 -12.97 -37.39
N ASP A 214 7.94 -11.92 -37.96
CA ASP A 214 8.04 -11.60 -39.38
C ASP A 214 9.49 -11.28 -39.75
N LYS A 215 10.20 -10.49 -38.92
CA LYS A 215 11.62 -10.22 -39.14
C LYS A 215 12.49 -11.48 -39.06
N ASN A 216 12.20 -12.39 -38.13
CA ASN A 216 12.91 -13.67 -38.04
C ASN A 216 12.63 -14.56 -39.25
N LYS A 217 11.40 -14.59 -39.77
CA LYS A 217 11.04 -15.35 -40.99
C LYS A 217 11.73 -14.82 -42.25
N THR A 218 11.75 -13.50 -42.44
CA THR A 218 12.48 -12.88 -43.57
C THR A 218 13.97 -13.22 -43.49
N ARG A 219 14.53 -13.21 -42.28
CA ARG A 219 15.95 -13.55 -42.07
C ARG A 219 16.27 -15.02 -42.31
N GLU A 220 15.40 -15.95 -41.90
CA GLU A 220 15.55 -17.38 -42.20
C GLU A 220 15.46 -17.68 -43.72
N GLN A 221 14.74 -16.85 -44.48
CA GLN A 221 14.70 -16.94 -45.94
C GLN A 221 15.97 -16.36 -46.61
N ASP A 222 16.51 -15.26 -46.08
CA ASP A 222 17.74 -14.64 -46.60
C ASP A 222 19.01 -15.45 -46.25
N THR A 223 19.01 -16.22 -45.15
CA THR A 223 20.17 -17.03 -44.71
C THR A 223 20.29 -18.38 -45.44
N GLN A 224 19.42 -18.68 -46.42
CA GLN A 224 19.61 -19.83 -47.33
C GLN A 224 20.57 -19.51 -48.50
N VAL A 225 21.16 -18.31 -48.51
CA VAL A 225 22.19 -17.89 -49.46
C VAL A 225 23.34 -17.33 -48.62
N GLU A 226 24.52 -17.94 -48.72
CA GLU A 226 25.80 -17.62 -48.03
C GLU A 226 26.06 -18.38 -46.71
N ASP A 227 26.82 -19.47 -46.86
CA ASP A 227 27.64 -20.10 -45.82
C ASP A 227 28.76 -19.14 -45.39
N ASP A 228 28.72 -18.58 -44.17
CA ASP A 228 29.94 -18.22 -43.43
C ASP A 228 29.71 -18.07 -41.91
N GLU A 229 30.58 -18.72 -41.13
CA GLU A 229 30.36 -19.21 -39.76
C GLU A 229 30.85 -18.25 -38.66
N SER A 230 30.60 -16.93 -38.76
CA SER A 230 31.16 -15.96 -37.77
C SER A 230 30.24 -14.85 -37.26
N THR A 231 28.91 -14.99 -37.31
CA THR A 231 28.00 -13.83 -37.10
C THR A 231 27.08 -13.89 -35.87
N LEU A 232 27.32 -14.75 -34.87
CA LEU A 232 26.42 -14.89 -33.71
C LEU A 232 26.57 -13.81 -32.62
N GLU A 233 27.74 -13.18 -32.47
CA GLU A 233 27.96 -12.09 -31.49
C GLU A 233 27.56 -10.71 -32.03
N ASP A 234 27.83 -10.40 -33.30
CA ASP A 234 27.36 -9.16 -33.96
C ASP A 234 25.83 -9.13 -34.12
N GLN A 235 25.17 -10.29 -34.15
CA GLN A 235 23.72 -10.44 -34.31
C GLN A 235 22.88 -9.91 -33.14
N ARG A 236 23.43 -9.87 -31.92
CA ARG A 236 22.70 -9.36 -30.73
C ARG A 236 22.75 -7.84 -30.64
N LEU A 237 23.86 -7.23 -31.05
CA LEU A 237 24.08 -5.79 -31.03
C LEU A 237 23.29 -5.03 -32.11
N LEU A 238 22.84 -5.70 -33.19
CA LEU A 238 22.00 -5.10 -34.24
C LEU A 238 20.49 -5.21 -33.98
N SER A 239 20.04 -6.05 -33.03
CA SER A 239 18.62 -6.07 -32.59
C SER A 239 18.22 -4.84 -31.78
N SER A 240 19.21 -4.06 -31.32
CA SER A 240 19.02 -2.77 -30.65
C SER A 240 18.79 -1.59 -31.61
N GLN A 241 18.90 -1.78 -32.93
CA GLN A 241 18.84 -0.68 -33.90
C GLN A 241 17.55 -0.60 -34.73
N ASP A 242 16.55 -1.47 -34.54
CA ASP A 242 15.29 -1.39 -35.30
C ASP A 242 14.47 -0.16 -34.88
N PRO A 243 14.36 0.89 -35.72
CA PRO A 243 13.69 2.13 -35.32
C PRO A 243 12.20 1.88 -35.04
N ILE A 244 11.56 0.99 -35.79
CA ILE A 244 10.16 0.60 -35.60
C ILE A 244 9.98 -0.11 -34.25
N LEU A 245 10.90 -1.00 -33.88
CA LEU A 245 10.82 -1.72 -32.61
C LEU A 245 11.04 -0.80 -31.41
N VAL A 246 11.91 0.20 -31.53
CA VAL A 246 12.12 1.24 -30.50
C VAL A 246 10.85 2.06 -30.30
N ILE A 247 10.25 2.55 -31.39
CA ILE A 247 8.99 3.33 -31.35
C ILE A 247 7.87 2.50 -30.71
N LEU A 248 7.73 1.23 -31.09
CA LEU A 248 6.67 0.37 -30.58
C LEU A 248 6.87 -0.02 -29.10
N LYS A 249 8.13 -0.18 -28.67
CA LYS A 249 8.48 -0.36 -27.24
C LYS A 249 8.18 0.91 -26.44
N GLU A 250 8.48 2.08 -26.98
CA GLU A 250 8.18 3.36 -26.34
C GLU A 250 6.67 3.58 -26.23
N ASP A 251 5.91 3.33 -27.29
CA ASP A 251 4.44 3.40 -27.29
C ASP A 251 3.82 2.40 -26.30
N LEU A 252 4.37 1.19 -26.20
CA LEU A 252 3.96 0.20 -25.20
C LEU A 252 4.18 0.72 -23.77
N LEU A 253 5.34 1.32 -23.49
CA LEU A 253 5.67 1.87 -22.17
C LEU A 253 4.75 3.04 -21.82
N GLN A 254 4.59 4.01 -22.73
CA GLN A 254 3.69 5.15 -22.54
C GLN A 254 2.23 4.69 -22.33
N THR A 255 1.78 3.70 -23.09
CA THR A 255 0.44 3.12 -22.95
C THR A 255 0.26 2.39 -21.62
N LYS A 256 1.24 1.61 -21.17
CA LYS A 256 1.24 0.97 -19.86
C LYS A 256 1.16 2.00 -18.73
N ASP A 257 1.97 3.05 -18.79
CA ASP A 257 2.00 4.11 -17.76
C ASP A 257 0.68 4.87 -17.71
N ARG A 258 0.13 5.24 -18.87
CA ARG A 258 -1.18 5.90 -18.96
C ARG A 258 -2.29 5.03 -18.38
N ILE A 259 -2.34 3.74 -18.73
CA ILE A 259 -3.39 2.82 -18.25
C ILE A 259 -3.20 2.54 -16.76
N SER A 260 -1.97 2.33 -16.29
CA SER A 260 -1.64 2.13 -14.89
C SER A 260 -2.10 3.32 -14.04
N THR A 261 -1.73 4.53 -14.46
CA THR A 261 -2.17 5.79 -13.82
C THR A 261 -3.69 5.86 -13.79
N HIS A 262 -4.35 5.65 -14.94
CA HIS A 262 -5.80 5.75 -15.03
C HIS A 262 -6.55 4.73 -14.15
N ILE A 263 -6.10 3.47 -14.11
CA ILE A 263 -6.69 2.44 -13.24
C ILE A 263 -6.43 2.81 -11.77
N SER A 264 -5.19 3.14 -11.43
CA SER A 264 -4.80 3.51 -10.06
C SER A 264 -5.59 4.70 -9.53
N THR A 265 -5.63 5.81 -10.27
CA THR A 265 -6.37 7.03 -9.89
C THR A 265 -7.86 6.76 -9.68
N ARG A 266 -8.49 5.94 -10.53
CA ARG A 266 -9.90 5.55 -10.34
C ARG A 266 -10.10 4.64 -9.14
N GLY A 267 -9.13 3.76 -8.83
CA GLY A 267 -9.12 2.95 -7.62
C GLY A 267 -9.09 3.79 -6.35
N PHE A 268 -8.12 4.69 -6.24
CA PHE A 268 -7.99 5.60 -5.10
C PHE A 268 -9.22 6.52 -4.96
N ALA A 269 -9.72 7.08 -6.07
CA ALA A 269 -10.94 7.89 -6.04
C ALA A 269 -12.15 7.11 -5.50
N SER A 270 -12.29 5.83 -5.90
CA SER A 270 -13.32 4.94 -5.34
C SER A 270 -13.11 4.74 -3.84
N GLY A 271 -11.87 4.49 -3.40
CA GLY A 271 -11.53 4.37 -1.98
C GLY A 271 -11.93 5.58 -1.13
N TYR A 272 -11.51 6.78 -1.54
CA TYR A 272 -11.85 8.02 -0.83
C TYR A 272 -13.36 8.26 -0.79
N PHE A 273 -14.07 7.97 -1.88
CA PHE A 273 -15.51 8.08 -1.92
C PHE A 273 -16.19 7.18 -0.87
N GLY A 274 -15.72 5.94 -0.71
CA GLY A 274 -16.18 5.05 0.36
C GLY A 274 -15.89 5.61 1.75
N GLY A 275 -14.68 6.14 1.97
CA GLY A 275 -14.28 6.73 3.25
C GLY A 275 -15.16 7.91 3.65
N ILE A 276 -15.45 8.82 2.70
CA ILE A 276 -16.32 9.97 2.91
C ILE A 276 -17.74 9.53 3.30
N ILE A 277 -18.31 8.54 2.60
CA ILE A 277 -19.65 8.02 2.93
C ILE A 277 -19.69 7.52 4.37
N LEU A 278 -18.72 6.68 4.76
CA LEU A 278 -18.74 6.12 6.11
C LEU A 278 -18.48 7.18 7.18
N LEU A 279 -17.60 8.16 6.92
CA LEU A 279 -17.34 9.25 7.87
C LEU A 279 -18.57 10.15 8.07
N ILE A 280 -19.36 10.41 7.04
CA ILE A 280 -20.64 11.14 7.17
C ILE A 280 -21.61 10.36 8.06
N ILE A 281 -21.70 9.04 7.86
CA ILE A 281 -22.52 8.15 8.71
C ILE A 281 -22.03 8.20 10.16
N CYS A 282 -20.71 8.12 10.38
CA CYS A 282 -20.11 8.20 11.71
C CYS A 282 -20.35 9.56 12.38
N LEU A 283 -20.30 10.66 11.62
CA LEU A 283 -20.59 12.00 12.11
C LEU A 283 -22.04 12.11 12.59
N PHE A 284 -22.99 11.57 11.80
CA PHE A 284 -24.39 11.51 12.18
C PHE A 284 -24.62 10.69 13.46
N ILE A 285 -24.00 9.50 13.54
CA ILE A 285 -24.07 8.64 14.74
C ILE A 285 -23.48 9.35 15.96
N SER A 286 -22.35 10.06 15.81
CA SER A 286 -21.72 10.81 16.90
C SER A 286 -22.61 11.93 17.44
N PHE A 287 -23.43 12.56 16.60
CA PHE A 287 -24.41 13.55 17.04
C PHE A 287 -25.53 12.88 17.83
N LEU A 288 -26.06 11.76 17.33
CA LEU A 288 -27.14 11.00 17.98
C LEU A 288 -26.73 10.46 19.37
N LEU A 289 -25.49 9.98 19.50
CA LEU A 289 -24.93 9.41 20.73
C LEU A 289 -24.31 10.45 21.68
N ARG A 290 -24.59 11.75 21.49
CA ARG A 290 -24.11 12.85 22.34
C ARG A 290 -22.59 12.84 22.59
N SER A 291 -21.80 12.58 21.55
CA SER A 291 -20.32 12.65 21.56
C SER A 291 -19.58 11.62 22.42
N THR A 292 -20.17 10.47 22.73
CA THR A 292 -19.51 9.39 23.49
C THR A 292 -18.38 8.71 22.72
N ILE A 293 -17.38 8.14 23.42
CA ILE A 293 -16.33 7.31 22.80
C ILE A 293 -16.91 6.09 22.07
N TYR A 294 -18.06 5.59 22.55
CA TYR A 294 -18.77 4.48 21.95
C TYR A 294 -19.17 4.76 20.48
N SER A 295 -19.40 6.02 20.11
CA SER A 295 -19.62 6.40 18.71
C SER A 295 -18.43 6.10 17.80
N LEU A 296 -17.20 6.23 18.31
CA LEU A 296 -15.97 5.88 17.58
C LEU A 296 -15.82 4.36 17.44
N GLN A 297 -16.16 3.58 18.48
CA GLN A 297 -16.18 2.11 18.40
C GLN A 297 -17.20 1.61 17.35
N ILE A 298 -18.38 2.21 17.29
CA ILE A 298 -19.37 1.91 16.24
C ILE A 298 -18.80 2.25 14.85
N GLY A 299 -18.09 3.37 14.72
CA GLY A 299 -17.42 3.72 13.46
C GLY A 299 -16.41 2.66 13.01
N VAL A 300 -15.58 2.17 13.92
CA VAL A 300 -14.63 1.07 13.65
C VAL A 300 -15.37 -0.20 13.26
N PHE A 301 -16.42 -0.55 13.99
CA PHE A 301 -17.27 -1.71 13.68
C PHE A 301 -17.91 -1.65 12.29
N LEU A 302 -18.51 -0.51 11.94
CA LEU A 302 -19.12 -0.31 10.62
C LEU A 302 -18.08 -0.37 9.50
N SER A 303 -16.86 0.13 9.74
CA SER A 303 -15.77 -0.01 8.77
C SER A 303 -15.37 -1.47 8.57
N GLY A 304 -15.42 -2.29 9.63
CA GLY A 304 -15.19 -3.73 9.57
C GLY A 304 -16.27 -4.44 8.75
N ILE A 305 -17.55 -4.15 9.00
CA ILE A 305 -18.67 -4.68 8.21
C ILE A 305 -18.51 -4.30 6.73
N TRP A 306 -18.23 -3.03 6.47
CA TRP A 306 -18.03 -2.52 5.12
C TRP A 306 -16.93 -3.28 4.39
N TRP A 307 -15.75 -3.38 5.01
CA TRP A 307 -14.62 -4.10 4.45
C TRP A 307 -14.92 -5.59 4.24
N PHE A 308 -15.61 -6.24 5.19
CA PHE A 308 -16.01 -7.65 5.10
C PHE A 308 -16.97 -7.90 3.93
N LEU A 309 -18.07 -7.14 3.87
CA LEU A 309 -19.12 -7.29 2.86
C LEU A 309 -18.59 -7.08 1.45
N PHE A 310 -17.83 -6.00 1.22
CA PHE A 310 -17.29 -5.72 -0.11
C PHE A 310 -16.18 -6.71 -0.49
N SER A 311 -15.40 -7.21 0.46
CA SER A 311 -14.41 -8.28 0.20
C SER A 311 -15.07 -9.59 -0.25
N LEU A 312 -16.28 -9.93 0.23
CA LEU A 312 -17.03 -11.09 -0.28
C LEU A 312 -17.37 -10.95 -1.77
N PHE A 313 -17.82 -9.76 -2.19
CA PHE A 313 -18.11 -9.48 -3.60
C PHE A 313 -16.85 -9.54 -4.46
N VAL A 314 -15.74 -9.00 -3.97
CA VAL A 314 -14.43 -9.08 -4.64
C VAL A 314 -14.01 -10.54 -4.80
N GLY A 315 -14.19 -11.37 -3.77
CA GLY A 315 -13.90 -12.80 -3.84
C GLY A 315 -14.68 -13.53 -4.94
N LYS A 316 -15.88 -13.08 -5.29
CA LYS A 316 -16.67 -13.65 -6.38
C LYS A 316 -16.28 -13.14 -7.76
N TRP A 317 -15.89 -11.87 -7.89
CA TRP A 317 -15.68 -11.23 -9.20
C TRP A 317 -14.22 -11.07 -9.63
N LEU A 318 -13.27 -11.12 -8.69
CA LEU A 318 -11.85 -11.05 -9.01
C LEU A 318 -11.37 -12.41 -9.53
N LEU A 319 -10.77 -12.44 -10.71
CA LEU A 319 -10.26 -13.67 -11.30
C LEU A 319 -8.94 -14.08 -10.64
N PRO A 320 -8.71 -15.38 -10.37
CA PRO A 320 -7.40 -15.84 -9.96
C PRO A 320 -6.42 -15.69 -11.15
N ARG A 321 -5.33 -14.95 -10.92
CA ARG A 321 -4.24 -14.76 -11.88
C ARG A 321 -3.01 -15.47 -11.32
N PRO A 322 -2.82 -16.77 -11.61
CA PRO A 322 -1.71 -17.52 -11.02
C PRO A 322 -0.38 -17.01 -11.57
N GLY A 323 0.58 -16.80 -10.67
CA GLY A 323 1.98 -16.56 -11.05
C GLY A 323 2.68 -17.87 -11.45
N PRO A 324 3.95 -17.78 -11.91
CA PRO A 324 4.73 -18.95 -12.28
C PRO A 324 4.83 -19.92 -11.08
N PRO A 325 4.73 -21.25 -11.30
CA PRO A 325 4.84 -22.22 -10.22
C PRO A 325 6.27 -22.29 -9.69
N LEU A 326 6.43 -22.35 -8.37
CA LEU A 326 7.69 -22.74 -7.73
C LEU A 326 7.73 -24.26 -7.58
N PHE A 327 8.74 -24.89 -8.16
CA PHE A 327 9.01 -26.32 -7.97
C PHE A 327 9.85 -26.50 -6.69
N PHE A 328 9.29 -27.20 -5.71
CA PHE A 328 10.02 -27.65 -4.52
C PHE A 328 10.09 -29.18 -4.54
N ASP A 329 11.20 -29.75 -4.09
CA ASP A 329 11.35 -31.21 -3.97
C ASP A 329 10.23 -31.80 -3.09
N GLU A 330 9.58 -32.86 -3.62
CA GLU A 330 8.39 -33.51 -3.05
C GLU A 330 8.59 -34.09 -1.63
N GLY A 331 9.83 -34.14 -1.13
CA GLY A 331 10.18 -34.75 0.17
C GLY A 331 10.05 -33.85 1.41
N SER A 332 9.73 -32.56 1.27
CA SER A 332 9.68 -31.64 2.42
C SER A 332 8.30 -31.56 3.06
N LYS A 333 8.21 -31.93 4.35
CA LYS A 333 6.94 -32.12 5.08
C LYS A 333 6.10 -30.86 5.31
N ILE A 334 6.57 -29.66 4.95
CA ILE A 334 5.80 -28.43 5.14
C ILE A 334 6.04 -27.43 3.99
N ARG A 335 5.15 -27.46 2.98
CA ARG A 335 5.22 -26.58 1.79
C ARG A 335 5.35 -25.10 2.13
N TRP A 336 4.65 -24.58 3.15
CA TRP A 336 4.65 -23.15 3.48
C TRP A 336 5.97 -22.64 4.09
N ILE A 337 6.70 -23.45 4.87
CA ILE A 337 8.04 -23.06 5.38
C ILE A 337 8.98 -22.81 4.20
N ASN A 338 8.94 -23.64 3.17
CA ASN A 338 9.82 -23.46 2.01
C ASN A 338 9.52 -22.15 1.27
N TYR A 339 8.26 -21.75 1.13
CA TYR A 339 7.91 -20.45 0.54
C TYR A 339 8.40 -19.28 1.40
N VAL A 340 8.26 -19.38 2.73
CA VAL A 340 8.76 -18.34 3.64
C VAL A 340 10.28 -18.26 3.57
N THR A 341 11.00 -19.38 3.73
CA THR A 341 12.46 -19.44 3.63
C THR A 341 12.95 -18.95 2.27
N PHE A 342 12.26 -19.30 1.18
CA PHE A 342 12.58 -18.78 -0.15
C PHE A 342 12.41 -17.25 -0.24
N SER A 343 11.32 -16.70 0.32
CA SER A 343 11.08 -15.24 0.35
C SER A 343 12.19 -14.50 1.08
N TRP A 344 12.57 -15.00 2.26
CA TRP A 344 13.64 -14.42 3.07
C TRP A 344 15.01 -14.55 2.40
N ASN A 345 15.31 -15.70 1.78
CA ASN A 345 16.55 -15.90 1.03
C ASN A 345 16.64 -14.96 -0.18
N LYS A 346 15.55 -14.79 -0.93
CA LYS A 346 15.49 -13.88 -2.07
C LYS A 346 15.73 -12.44 -1.62
N LEU A 347 15.03 -12.00 -0.57
CA LEU A 347 15.21 -10.66 0.01
C LEU A 347 16.65 -10.43 0.48
N TRP A 348 17.26 -11.39 1.18
CA TRP A 348 18.64 -11.27 1.62
C TRP A 348 19.62 -11.15 0.45
N LYS A 349 19.45 -11.97 -0.59
CA LYS A 349 20.24 -11.88 -1.83
C LYS A 349 20.08 -10.50 -2.49
N THR A 350 18.86 -9.95 -2.55
CA THR A 350 18.62 -8.61 -3.09
C THR A 350 19.30 -7.52 -2.26
N ILE A 351 19.26 -7.61 -0.92
CA ILE A 351 19.95 -6.66 -0.02
C ILE A 351 21.47 -6.72 -0.22
N LEU A 352 22.05 -7.91 -0.38
CA LEU A 352 23.48 -8.05 -0.65
C LEU A 352 23.90 -7.42 -1.99
N GLN A 353 22.98 -7.29 -2.94
CA GLN A 353 23.21 -6.68 -4.25
C GLN A 353 22.91 -5.17 -4.29
N VAL A 354 22.67 -4.52 -3.16
CA VAL A 354 22.33 -3.08 -3.07
C VAL A 354 23.32 -2.17 -3.81
N LYS A 355 24.61 -2.51 -3.85
CA LYS A 355 25.62 -1.73 -4.60
C LYS A 355 25.35 -1.67 -6.11
N LYS A 356 24.68 -2.67 -6.70
CA LYS A 356 24.31 -2.67 -8.12
C LYS A 356 23.09 -1.79 -8.41
N LEU A 357 22.25 -1.55 -7.40
CA LEU A 357 20.96 -0.85 -7.51
C LEU A 357 20.89 0.35 -6.55
N GLU A 358 21.96 1.13 -6.52
CA GLU A 358 22.13 2.21 -5.53
C GLU A 358 21.00 3.25 -5.59
N MET A 359 20.60 3.66 -6.80
CA MET A 359 19.53 4.64 -6.98
C MET A 359 18.18 4.12 -6.47
N THR A 360 17.86 2.85 -6.75
CA THR A 360 16.63 2.20 -6.28
C THR A 360 16.62 2.08 -4.76
N PHE A 361 17.74 1.68 -4.16
CA PHE A 361 17.81 1.53 -2.71
C PHE A 361 17.70 2.89 -1.98
N ARG A 362 18.38 3.94 -2.47
CA ARG A 362 18.22 5.30 -1.96
C ARG A 362 16.77 5.78 -2.07
N PHE A 363 16.12 5.50 -3.20
CA PHE A 363 14.71 5.81 -3.39
C PHE A 363 13.82 5.09 -2.37
N LEU A 364 14.03 3.79 -2.12
CA LEU A 364 13.26 3.01 -1.16
C LEU A 364 13.39 3.55 0.27
N ILE A 365 14.60 3.95 0.69
CA ILE A 365 14.81 4.58 2.01
C ILE A 365 13.99 5.87 2.12
N VAL A 366 14.08 6.74 1.11
CA VAL A 366 13.34 8.01 1.09
C VAL A 366 11.83 7.75 1.08
N TRP A 367 11.37 6.76 0.31
CA TRP A 367 9.97 6.36 0.25
C TRP A 367 9.44 5.85 1.59
N ILE A 368 10.21 5.02 2.28
CA ILE A 368 9.87 4.53 3.64
C ILE A 368 9.69 5.72 4.58
N LEU A 369 10.64 6.66 4.59
CA LEU A 369 10.57 7.85 5.45
C LEU A 369 9.36 8.74 5.14
N ILE A 370 9.05 8.96 3.84
CA ILE A 370 7.90 9.75 3.43
C ILE A 370 6.59 9.06 3.82
N SER A 371 6.47 7.76 3.56
CA SER A 371 5.26 6.98 3.85
C SER A 371 4.97 6.92 5.35
N ASP A 372 5.99 6.69 6.17
CA ASP A 372 5.89 6.68 7.63
C ASP A 372 5.52 8.07 8.18
N SER A 373 6.10 9.13 7.62
CA SER A 373 5.79 10.51 8.01
C SER A 373 4.33 10.88 7.72
N CYS A 374 3.80 10.52 6.53
CA CYS A 374 2.43 10.82 6.17
C CYS A 374 1.43 10.16 7.12
N THR A 375 1.62 8.88 7.43
CA THR A 375 0.72 8.13 8.32
C THR A 375 0.81 8.63 9.76
N THR A 376 2.02 8.90 10.26
CA THR A 376 2.25 9.41 11.62
C THR A 376 1.66 10.80 11.81
N ILE A 377 1.82 11.71 10.84
CA ILE A 377 1.24 13.07 10.92
C ILE A 377 -0.28 13.00 11.06
N SER A 378 -0.97 12.13 10.32
CA SER A 378 -2.42 11.98 10.41
C SER A 378 -2.88 11.54 11.79
N SER A 379 -2.27 10.49 12.37
CA SER A 379 -2.68 9.97 13.68
C SER A 379 -2.25 10.89 14.84
N VAL A 380 -1.06 11.48 14.78
CA VAL A 380 -0.56 12.40 15.81
C VAL A 380 -1.36 13.71 15.82
N ALA A 381 -1.75 14.24 14.65
CA ALA A 381 -2.58 15.44 14.57
C ALA A 381 -3.93 15.25 15.27
N LEU A 382 -4.55 14.07 15.12
CA LEU A 382 -5.83 13.77 15.75
C LEU A 382 -5.70 13.52 17.26
N LEU A 383 -4.62 12.84 17.68
CA LEU A 383 -4.29 12.71 19.10
C LEU A 383 -4.06 14.08 19.74
N PHE A 384 -3.28 14.95 19.11
CA PHE A 384 -3.04 16.32 19.57
C PHE A 384 -4.34 17.14 19.66
N ALA A 385 -5.21 17.03 18.65
CA ALA A 385 -6.52 17.66 18.63
C ALA A 385 -7.36 17.28 19.87
N LYS A 386 -7.29 16.00 20.27
CA LYS A 386 -8.01 15.46 21.42
C LYS A 386 -7.35 15.83 22.75
N THR A 387 -6.04 15.59 22.90
CA THR A 387 -5.36 15.70 24.20
C THR A 387 -4.95 17.13 24.55
N THR A 388 -4.65 17.96 23.55
CA THR A 388 -4.11 19.31 23.76
C THR A 388 -5.17 20.39 23.53
N LEU A 389 -5.90 20.31 22.41
CA LEU A 389 -6.94 21.27 22.07
C LEU A 389 -8.32 20.91 22.66
N ASN A 390 -8.44 19.75 23.31
CA ASN A 390 -9.68 19.25 23.92
C ASN A 390 -10.89 19.29 22.96
N ILE A 391 -10.65 19.03 21.67
CA ILE A 391 -11.71 19.03 20.66
C ILE A 391 -12.63 17.82 20.92
N LYS A 392 -13.93 18.07 21.03
CA LYS A 392 -14.96 17.04 21.21
C LYS A 392 -15.05 16.09 20.01
N THR A 393 -15.56 14.88 20.24
CA THR A 393 -15.69 13.80 19.24
C THR A 393 -16.25 14.22 17.88
N PRO A 394 -17.35 15.01 17.77
CA PRO A 394 -17.85 15.42 16.45
C PRO A 394 -16.86 16.30 15.67
N GLY A 395 -16.10 17.14 16.38
CA GLY A 395 -15.05 17.96 15.77
C GLY A 395 -13.89 17.10 15.26
N LEU A 396 -13.51 16.06 16.00
CA LEU A 396 -12.48 15.09 15.57
C LEU A 396 -12.92 14.34 14.30
N ILE A 397 -14.17 13.89 14.23
CA ILE A 397 -14.71 13.23 13.03
C ILE A 397 -14.75 14.19 11.84
N THR A 398 -15.11 15.46 12.09
CA THR A 398 -15.13 16.50 11.05
C THR A 398 -13.72 16.76 10.53
N LEU A 399 -12.71 16.78 11.40
CA LEU A 399 -11.31 16.92 11.03
C LEU A 399 -10.85 15.77 10.12
N THR A 400 -11.20 14.53 10.48
CA THR A 400 -10.94 13.34 9.67
C THR A 400 -11.71 13.36 8.34
N LEU A 401 -12.92 13.93 8.28
CA LEU A 401 -13.75 14.01 7.07
C LEU A 401 -13.21 15.00 6.03
N ILE A 402 -12.60 16.10 6.48
CA ILE A 402 -12.05 17.12 5.59
C ILE A 402 -10.89 16.57 4.75
N ALA A 403 -10.05 15.71 5.34
CA ALA A 403 -8.89 15.11 4.68
C ALA A 403 -9.22 14.37 3.37
N PRO A 404 -10.10 13.35 3.32
CA PRO A 404 -10.42 12.64 2.09
C PRO A 404 -11.23 13.49 1.09
N ILE A 405 -12.04 14.46 1.55
CA ILE A 405 -12.76 15.40 0.65
C ILE A 405 -11.76 16.24 -0.14
N SER A 406 -10.82 16.86 0.57
CA SER A 406 -9.76 17.67 -0.03
C SER A 406 -8.79 16.82 -0.86
N ALA A 407 -8.50 15.58 -0.47
CA ALA A 407 -7.73 14.64 -1.29
C ALA A 407 -8.44 14.34 -2.63
N LEU A 408 -9.75 14.05 -2.59
CA LEU A 408 -10.57 13.80 -3.79
C LEU A 408 -10.61 15.02 -4.73
N ILE A 409 -10.79 16.22 -4.16
CA ILE A 409 -10.74 17.48 -4.90
C ILE A 409 -9.35 17.68 -5.52
N SER A 410 -8.28 17.39 -4.77
CA SER A 410 -6.91 17.49 -5.27
C SER A 410 -6.71 16.59 -6.48
N THR A 411 -7.02 15.29 -6.36
CA THR A 411 -6.82 14.32 -7.46
C THR A 411 -7.52 14.72 -8.76
N LEU A 412 -8.68 15.37 -8.66
CA LEU A 412 -9.43 15.82 -9.84
C LEU A 412 -8.89 17.14 -10.43
N LEU A 413 -8.44 18.07 -9.59
CA LEU A 413 -7.96 19.39 -10.02
C LEU A 413 -6.48 19.41 -10.41
N PHE A 414 -5.65 18.59 -9.76
CA PHE A 414 -4.20 18.58 -9.87
C PHE A 414 -3.68 18.38 -11.32
N PRO A 415 -4.26 17.47 -12.14
CA PRO A 415 -3.85 17.30 -13.53
C PRO A 415 -4.08 18.53 -14.41
N TYR A 416 -4.98 19.43 -14.01
CA TYR A 416 -5.28 20.66 -14.75
C TYR A 416 -4.33 21.81 -14.40
N PHE A 417 -4.01 21.97 -13.12
CA PHE A 417 -3.21 23.10 -12.63
C PHE A 417 -1.71 22.93 -12.83
N ILE A 418 -1.20 21.70 -12.77
CA ILE A 418 0.23 21.46 -12.75
C ILE A 418 0.66 20.78 -14.06
N LYS A 419 1.06 21.61 -15.03
CA LYS A 419 1.87 21.16 -16.19
C LYS A 419 3.37 21.14 -15.85
N LEU A 420 3.71 20.87 -14.59
CA LEU A 420 5.12 20.83 -14.14
C LEU A 420 5.68 19.43 -14.33
N ASN A 421 6.99 19.37 -14.55
CA ASN A 421 7.73 18.11 -14.63
C ASN A 421 7.63 17.35 -13.30
N VAL A 422 7.54 16.01 -13.36
CA VAL A 422 7.35 15.10 -12.21
C VAL A 422 8.30 15.45 -11.05
N LYS A 423 9.57 15.73 -11.35
CA LYS A 423 10.57 16.12 -10.34
C LYS A 423 10.17 17.38 -9.55
N LYS A 424 9.68 18.43 -10.23
CA LYS A 424 9.27 19.69 -9.60
C LYS A 424 8.02 19.49 -8.75
N THR A 425 7.09 18.68 -9.25
CA THR A 425 5.87 18.30 -8.54
C THR A 425 6.19 17.56 -7.24
N THR A 426 7.07 16.55 -7.27
CA THR A 426 7.49 15.83 -6.07
C THR A 426 8.20 16.73 -5.05
N ILE A 427 9.08 17.64 -5.50
CA ILE A 427 9.75 18.59 -4.60
C ILE A 427 8.74 19.54 -3.93
N LEU A 428 7.77 20.04 -4.69
CA LEU A 428 6.71 20.90 -4.15
C LEU A 428 5.89 20.18 -3.06
N LEU A 429 5.54 18.91 -3.30
CA LEU A 429 4.83 18.07 -2.34
C LEU A 429 5.62 17.90 -1.03
N LEU A 430 6.92 17.63 -1.15
CA LEU A 430 7.83 17.50 0.00
C LEU A 430 7.96 18.80 0.80
N PHE A 431 8.12 19.94 0.11
CA PHE A 431 8.22 21.24 0.78
C PHE A 431 6.96 21.55 1.56
N MET A 432 5.79 21.31 0.95
CA MET A 432 4.53 21.45 1.64
C MET A 432 4.46 20.48 2.84
N LEU A 433 4.97 19.24 2.73
CA LEU A 433 4.95 18.24 3.81
C LEU A 433 5.73 18.72 5.03
N LEU A 434 6.88 19.32 4.79
CA LEU A 434 7.73 19.92 5.81
C LEU A 434 7.09 21.16 6.48
N PHE A 435 6.27 21.91 5.75
CA PHE A 435 5.63 23.13 6.27
C PHE A 435 4.75 22.87 7.50
N ILE A 436 4.04 21.75 7.56
CA ILE A 436 3.11 21.41 8.66
C ILE A 436 3.85 21.27 10.01
N PRO A 437 4.86 20.38 10.14
CA PRO A 437 5.59 20.26 11.40
C PRO A 437 6.40 21.51 11.72
N ILE A 438 6.95 22.23 10.73
CA ILE A 438 7.64 23.51 10.96
C ILE A 438 6.67 24.54 11.56
N TYR A 439 5.46 24.64 11.02
CA TYR A 439 4.42 25.52 11.54
C TYR A 439 4.01 25.15 12.96
N GLY A 440 3.92 23.84 13.29
CA GLY A 440 3.70 23.38 14.66
C GLY A 440 4.84 23.74 15.61
N CYS A 441 6.09 23.55 15.18
CA CYS A 441 7.27 23.92 15.97
C CYS A 441 7.36 25.43 16.23
N LEU A 442 6.98 26.26 15.26
CA LEU A 442 6.88 27.71 15.42
C LEU A 442 5.92 28.10 16.55
N GLY A 443 4.86 27.33 16.77
CA GLY A 443 3.91 27.52 17.89
C GLY A 443 4.49 27.26 19.27
N LEU A 444 5.66 26.62 19.38
CA LEU A 444 6.39 26.47 20.65
C LEU A 444 7.18 27.73 21.01
N ILE A 445 7.59 28.52 20.01
CA ILE A 445 8.46 29.68 20.17
C ILE A 445 7.66 30.99 20.15
N LEU A 446 6.68 31.11 19.23
CA LEU A 446 5.89 32.31 19.05
C LEU A 446 4.60 32.30 19.90
N PRO A 447 4.18 33.44 20.46
CA PRO A 447 2.93 33.53 21.22
C PRO A 447 1.67 33.50 20.34
N ILE A 448 1.80 33.73 19.03
CA ILE A 448 0.71 33.79 18.04
C ILE A 448 0.96 32.73 16.97
N GLY A 449 -0.05 31.90 16.70
CA GLY A 449 0.00 30.84 15.69
C GLY A 449 0.58 29.50 16.18
N GLY A 450 0.64 28.55 15.26
CA GLY A 450 1.29 27.25 15.45
C GLY A 450 0.42 26.19 16.13
N LEU A 451 -0.79 26.00 15.60
CA LEU A 451 -1.74 24.95 16.00
C LEU A 451 -2.29 25.13 17.43
N ARG A 452 -2.38 26.38 17.90
CA ARG A 452 -2.95 26.71 19.22
C ARG A 452 -4.47 26.89 19.19
N SER A 453 -5.05 27.05 18.00
CA SER A 453 -6.49 27.19 17.79
C SER A 453 -7.04 26.04 16.94
N SER A 454 -8.27 25.61 17.26
CA SER A 454 -8.99 24.60 16.48
C SER A 454 -9.14 25.00 15.00
N GLY A 455 -9.32 26.31 14.72
CA GLY A 455 -9.45 26.82 13.34
C GLY A 455 -8.18 26.63 12.51
N GLU A 456 -7.01 26.82 13.11
CA GLU A 456 -5.71 26.60 12.45
C GLU A 456 -5.55 25.12 12.09
N LEU A 457 -5.96 24.21 12.99
CA LEU A 457 -5.88 22.77 12.76
C LEU A 457 -6.76 22.32 11.58
N TYR A 458 -8.01 22.82 11.48
CA TYR A 458 -8.88 22.50 10.34
C TYR A 458 -8.32 23.02 9.02
N PHE A 459 -7.78 24.25 9.00
CA PHE A 459 -7.14 24.80 7.82
C PHE A 459 -5.92 23.96 7.39
N MET A 460 -5.08 23.58 8.34
CA MET A 460 -3.92 22.74 8.08
C MET A 460 -4.29 21.35 7.59
N ALA A 461 -5.41 20.79 8.07
CA ALA A 461 -5.93 19.52 7.55
C ALA A 461 -6.26 19.62 6.05
N VAL A 462 -6.94 20.68 5.59
CA VAL A 462 -7.22 20.92 4.16
C VAL A 462 -5.91 21.04 3.35
N CYS A 463 -4.95 21.82 3.85
CA CYS A 463 -3.68 22.02 3.15
C CYS A 463 -2.82 20.74 3.10
N SER A 464 -2.95 19.87 4.10
CA SER A 464 -2.15 18.65 4.19
C SER A 464 -2.48 17.63 3.11
N THR A 465 -3.75 17.52 2.75
CA THR A 465 -4.32 16.51 1.86
C THR A 465 -4.39 16.95 0.41
N TRP A 466 -4.16 18.23 0.15
CA TRP A 466 -3.85 18.71 -1.21
C TRP A 466 -2.57 18.08 -1.78
N LYS A 467 -1.75 17.42 -0.93
CA LYS A 467 -0.53 16.69 -1.31
C LYS A 467 -0.72 15.25 -1.81
N GLY A 468 -1.90 14.69 -1.65
CA GLY A 468 -2.01 13.27 -1.35
C GLY A 468 -2.10 12.26 -2.50
N ASN A 469 -2.17 12.65 -3.78
CA ASN A 469 -2.43 11.69 -4.86
C ASN A 469 -1.75 12.01 -6.18
#